data_AF-A0A814CY65-F1
#
_entry.id   AF-A0A814CY65-F1
#
_cell.length_a   1.000
_cell.length_b   1.000
_cell.length_c   1.000
_cell.angle_alpha   90.00
_cell.angle_beta   90.00
_cell.angle_gamma   90.00
#
_symmetry.space_group_name_H-M   'P 1'
#
loop_
_entity.id
_entity.type
_entity.pdbx_description
1 polymer ?
#
loop_
_entity_poly.entity_id
_entity_poly.type
_entity_poly.pdbx_seq_one_letter_code
_entity_poly.pdbx_strand_id
1 'polypeptide(L)'
;MIANIFDFEYRKSVSNICAQVRKAVIRDFVPNYLGAKRLSRDQWLEENIGMVMKLFDFNDDQLAIIADGTYCYSQKSSNKMIQRKLFSGHKKRPLVKPFVITTSNGKIIDIYGNHAATDNE
;
A
#
# COMPACT_ATOMS: atom_id res chain seq x y z
N MET A 1 -17.27 -15.07 13.30
CA MET A 1 -15.91 -14.93 13.85
C MET A 1 -15.67 -13.49 14.28
N ILE A 2 -15.37 -12.52 13.40
CA ILE A 2 -15.20 -11.11 13.81
C ILE A 2 -16.42 -10.55 14.54
N ALA A 3 -17.63 -10.76 14.00
CA ALA A 3 -18.86 -10.30 14.66
C ALA A 3 -19.00 -10.85 16.08
N ASN A 4 -18.61 -12.10 16.32
CA ASN A 4 -18.68 -12.74 17.63
C ASN A 4 -17.54 -12.29 18.56
N ILE A 5 -16.38 -11.89 18.02
CA ILE A 5 -15.25 -11.38 18.82
C ILE A 5 -15.59 -10.01 19.41
N PHE A 6 -16.38 -9.21 18.67
CA PHE A 6 -16.77 -7.86 19.04
C PHE A 6 -18.25 -7.77 19.48
N ASP A 7 -18.88 -8.90 19.79
CA ASP A 7 -20.28 -8.99 20.25
C ASP A 7 -21.30 -8.23 19.39
N PHE A 8 -21.08 -8.19 18.07
CA PHE A 8 -22.05 -7.66 17.13
C PHE A 8 -23.19 -8.66 16.91
N GLU A 9 -24.42 -8.21 17.19
CA GLU A 9 -25.66 -8.96 16.98
C GLU A 9 -25.81 -9.47 15.53
N TYR A 10 -25.42 -8.65 14.55
CA TYR A 10 -25.52 -8.98 13.12
C TYR A 10 -24.15 -9.04 12.45
N ARG A 11 -23.85 -10.16 11.76
CA ARG A 11 -22.64 -10.28 10.93
C ARG A 11 -22.52 -9.19 9.86
N LYS A 12 -23.66 -8.69 9.37
CA LYS A 12 -23.71 -7.62 8.36
C LYS A 12 -23.12 -6.31 8.87
N SER A 13 -23.16 -6.06 10.18
CA SER A 13 -22.56 -4.86 10.80
C SER A 13 -21.07 -4.76 10.50
N VAL A 14 -20.33 -5.88 10.58
CA VAL A 14 -18.88 -5.91 10.25
C VAL A 14 -18.65 -5.46 8.80
N SER A 15 -19.41 -6.01 7.85
CA SER A 15 -19.28 -5.63 6.44
C SER A 15 -19.58 -4.15 6.21
N ASN A 16 -20.60 -3.61 6.86
CA ASN A 16 -20.98 -2.20 6.76
C ASN A 16 -19.90 -1.28 7.33
N ILE A 17 -19.35 -1.62 8.51
CA ILE A 17 -18.26 -0.88 9.14
C ILE A 17 -17.04 -0.88 8.23
N CYS A 18 -16.61 -2.05 7.72
CA CYS A 18 -15.48 -2.11 6.78
C CYS A 18 -15.72 -1.28 5.52
N ALA A 19 -16.96 -1.23 5.02
CA ALA A 19 -17.30 -0.38 3.88
C ALA A 19 -17.22 1.12 4.22
N GLN A 20 -17.68 1.53 5.41
CA GLN A 20 -17.57 2.91 5.87
C GLN A 20 -16.12 3.33 6.07
N VAL A 21 -15.30 2.49 6.70
CA VAL A 21 -13.86 2.75 6.88
C VAL A 21 -13.17 2.91 5.53
N ARG A 22 -13.42 2.02 4.56
CA ARG A 22 -12.84 2.17 3.21
C ARG A 22 -13.24 3.49 2.56
N LYS A 23 -14.50 3.90 2.67
CA LYS A 23 -14.97 5.20 2.15
C LYS A 23 -14.27 6.38 2.83
N ALA A 24 -14.16 6.34 4.16
CA ALA A 24 -13.50 7.38 4.93
C ALA A 24 -12.00 7.47 4.59
N VAL A 25 -11.29 6.35 4.49
CA VAL A 25 -9.88 6.33 4.07
C VAL A 25 -9.71 6.94 2.68
N ILE A 26 -10.55 6.55 1.71
CA ILE A 26 -10.46 7.09 0.35
C ILE A 26 -10.75 8.61 0.32
N ARG A 27 -11.71 9.08 1.11
CA ARG A 27 -12.13 10.48 1.13
C ARG A 27 -11.15 11.37 1.91
N ASP A 28 -10.69 10.92 3.07
CA ASP A 28 -10.05 11.76 4.08
C ASP A 28 -8.54 11.50 4.22
N PHE A 29 -8.09 10.28 3.92
CA PHE A 29 -6.67 9.91 4.04
C PHE A 29 -5.94 10.02 2.71
N VAL A 30 -6.44 9.38 1.65
CA VAL A 30 -5.74 9.29 0.37
C VAL A 30 -5.34 10.66 -0.19
N PRO A 31 -6.22 11.68 -0.25
CA PRO A 31 -5.85 12.97 -0.86
C PRO A 31 -4.76 13.73 -0.09
N ASN A 32 -4.60 13.44 1.20
CA ASN A 32 -3.70 14.17 2.09
C ASN A 32 -2.37 13.45 2.30
N TYR A 33 -2.34 12.12 2.17
CA TYR A 33 -1.21 11.28 2.57
C TYR A 33 -0.65 10.38 1.46
N LEU A 34 -1.32 10.26 0.32
CA LEU A 34 -0.87 9.47 -0.83
C LEU A 34 -0.87 10.29 -2.12
N GLY A 35 0.08 10.00 -3.00
CA GLY A 35 0.24 10.65 -4.29
C GLY A 35 1.34 11.71 -4.28
N ALA A 36 2.19 11.68 -5.30
CA ALA A 36 3.35 12.57 -5.41
C ALA A 36 2.97 14.07 -5.42
N LYS A 37 1.76 14.41 -5.90
CA LYS A 37 1.28 15.79 -6.03
C LYS A 37 0.89 16.46 -4.70
N ARG A 38 0.88 15.72 -3.59
CA ARG A 38 0.45 16.24 -2.29
C ARG A 38 1.47 17.17 -1.63
N LEU A 39 2.74 17.07 -2.02
CA LEU A 39 3.82 17.96 -1.57
C LEU A 39 4.51 18.60 -2.78
N SER A 40 5.12 19.76 -2.57
CA SER A 40 6.01 20.37 -3.55
C SER A 40 7.31 19.58 -3.68
N ARG A 41 8.09 19.88 -4.73
CA ARG A 41 9.42 19.27 -4.92
C ARG A 41 10.33 19.54 -3.72
N ASP A 42 10.37 20.78 -3.25
CA ASP A 42 11.25 21.19 -2.14
C ASP A 42 10.90 20.44 -0.85
N GLN A 43 9.60 20.31 -0.57
CA GLN A 43 9.11 19.50 0.56
C GLN A 43 9.47 18.03 0.45
N TRP A 44 9.61 17.48 -0.77
CA TRP A 44 10.09 16.12 -0.95
C TRP A 44 11.59 16.01 -0.72
N LEU A 45 12.38 16.99 -1.18
CA LEU A 45 13.84 16.99 -0.98
C LEU A 45 14.22 17.03 0.51
N GLU A 46 13.42 17.69 1.34
CA GLU A 46 13.57 17.70 2.80
C GLU A 46 13.47 16.31 3.46
N GLU A 47 12.87 15.33 2.78
CA GLU A 47 12.70 13.97 3.30
C GLU A 47 13.93 13.07 3.05
N ASN A 48 14.97 13.61 2.42
CA ASN A 48 16.22 12.89 2.20
C ASN A 48 16.99 12.65 3.50
N ILE A 49 17.42 11.42 3.73
CA ILE A 49 18.39 11.13 4.79
C ILE A 49 19.79 11.50 4.31
N GLY A 50 20.49 12.38 5.05
CA GLY A 50 21.84 12.82 4.70
C GLY A 50 22.87 11.68 4.55
N MET A 51 22.70 10.56 5.25
CA MET A 51 23.51 9.35 5.05
C MET A 51 23.34 8.77 3.64
N VAL A 52 22.10 8.68 3.13
CA VAL A 52 21.81 8.15 1.78
C VAL A 52 22.37 9.09 0.71
N MET A 53 22.18 10.40 0.91
CA MET A 53 22.73 11.42 -0.01
C MET A 53 24.25 11.29 -0.14
N LYS A 54 24.96 11.12 0.98
CA LYS A 54 26.42 10.92 0.98
C LYS A 54 26.86 9.58 0.42
N LEU A 55 26.13 8.50 0.71
CA LEU A 55 26.49 7.16 0.26
C LEU A 55 26.42 7.01 -1.26
N PHE A 56 25.48 7.70 -1.90
CA PHE A 56 25.25 7.65 -3.34
C PHE A 56 25.66 8.93 -4.09
N ASP A 57 26.34 9.86 -3.41
CA ASP A 57 26.84 11.13 -3.98
C ASP A 57 25.77 11.96 -4.71
N PHE A 58 24.63 12.16 -4.03
CA PHE A 58 23.54 12.96 -4.56
C PHE A 58 23.72 14.46 -4.27
N ASN A 59 23.37 15.29 -5.25
CA ASN A 59 23.25 16.73 -5.08
C ASN A 59 22.01 17.08 -4.25
N ASP A 60 22.00 18.25 -3.61
CA ASP A 60 20.90 18.73 -2.77
C ASP A 60 19.57 18.90 -3.52
N ASP A 61 19.62 19.04 -4.86
CA ASP A 61 18.45 19.14 -5.72
C ASP A 61 17.91 17.77 -6.19
N GLN A 62 18.50 16.66 -5.76
CA GLN A 62 18.10 15.30 -6.13
C GLN A 62 17.34 14.59 -5.01
N LEU A 63 16.27 13.88 -5.37
CA LEU A 63 15.44 13.12 -4.44
C LEU A 63 15.82 11.64 -4.45
N ALA A 64 16.15 11.08 -3.30
CA ALA A 64 16.30 9.65 -3.14
C ALA A 64 14.95 8.96 -2.93
N ILE A 65 14.59 8.09 -3.86
CA ILE A 65 13.39 7.27 -3.79
C ILE A 65 13.75 5.79 -3.67
N ILE A 66 12.94 5.06 -2.93
CA ILE A 66 12.97 3.60 -2.84
C ILE A 66 11.67 3.10 -3.47
N ALA A 67 11.79 2.27 -4.49
CA ALA A 67 10.66 1.65 -5.16
C ALA A 67 10.76 0.14 -4.96
N ASP A 68 9.80 -0.44 -4.24
CA ASP A 68 9.80 -1.86 -3.93
C ASP A 68 8.43 -2.50 -4.17
N GLY A 69 8.45 -3.67 -4.81
CA GLY A 69 7.29 -4.50 -5.11
C GLY A 69 7.24 -5.69 -4.18
N THR A 70 6.93 -5.47 -2.91
CA THR A 70 6.87 -6.53 -1.89
C THR A 70 5.55 -7.31 -1.94
N TYR A 71 5.63 -8.64 -1.76
CA TYR A 71 4.45 -9.48 -1.63
C TYR A 71 3.86 -9.42 -0.22
N CYS A 72 2.58 -9.05 -0.11
CA CYS A 72 1.80 -9.13 1.11
C CYS A 72 0.91 -10.37 1.09
N TYR A 73 0.96 -11.17 2.15
CA TYR A 73 0.06 -12.32 2.29
C TYR A 73 -1.39 -11.87 2.45
N SER A 74 -2.29 -12.51 1.69
CA SER A 74 -3.72 -12.31 1.83
C SER A 74 -4.38 -13.60 2.30
N GLN A 75 -5.24 -13.50 3.31
CA GLN A 75 -6.01 -14.66 3.76
C GLN A 75 -6.98 -15.14 2.68
N LYS A 76 -7.27 -16.45 2.71
CA LYS A 76 -8.15 -17.09 1.74
C LYS A 76 -9.52 -16.40 1.70
N SER A 77 -9.91 -15.95 0.52
CA SER A 77 -11.22 -15.34 0.29
C SER A 77 -12.27 -16.42 0.01
N SER A 78 -13.49 -16.22 0.51
CA SER A 78 -14.67 -17.00 0.07
C SER A 78 -15.08 -16.65 -1.35
N ASN A 79 -14.68 -15.50 -1.88
CA ASN A 79 -14.88 -15.13 -3.27
C ASN A 79 -13.84 -15.84 -4.15
N LYS A 80 -14.28 -16.88 -4.86
CA LYS A 80 -13.44 -17.73 -5.71
C LYS A 80 -12.72 -16.95 -6.82
N MET A 81 -13.34 -15.89 -7.35
CA MET A 81 -12.74 -15.07 -8.41
C MET A 81 -11.58 -14.24 -7.86
N ILE A 82 -11.77 -13.56 -6.72
CA ILE A 82 -10.69 -12.83 -6.04
C ILE A 82 -9.59 -13.79 -5.60
N GLN A 83 -9.97 -14.93 -5.03
CA GLN A 83 -9.02 -15.97 -4.59
C GLN A 83 -8.09 -16.44 -5.71
N ARG A 84 -8.60 -16.59 -6.94
CA ARG A 84 -7.79 -16.95 -8.11
C ARG A 84 -6.84 -15.82 -8.51
N LYS A 85 -7.33 -14.57 -8.54
CA LYS A 85 -6.51 -13.39 -8.89
C LYS A 85 -5.34 -13.15 -7.93
N LEU A 86 -5.54 -13.44 -6.65
CA LEU A 86 -4.51 -13.28 -5.63
C LEU A 86 -3.53 -14.46 -5.58
N PHE A 87 -3.83 -15.61 -6.20
CA PHE A 87 -2.98 -16.78 -6.03
C PHE A 87 -1.68 -16.67 -6.82
N SER A 88 -0.54 -16.65 -6.13
CA SER A 88 0.76 -16.74 -6.76
C SER A 88 1.11 -18.19 -7.06
N GLY A 89 1.27 -18.52 -8.35
CA GLY A 89 1.70 -19.85 -8.78
C GLY A 89 3.11 -20.22 -8.31
N HIS A 90 3.99 -19.24 -8.13
CA HIS A 90 5.36 -19.44 -7.66
C HIS A 90 5.41 -19.64 -6.13
N LYS A 91 4.70 -18.82 -5.35
CA LYS A 91 4.70 -18.91 -3.88
C LYS A 91 3.64 -19.85 -3.29
N LYS A 92 2.82 -20.43 -4.17
CA LYS A 92 1.72 -21.37 -3.86
C LYS A 92 0.75 -20.88 -2.78
N ARG A 93 0.52 -19.57 -2.71
CA ARG A 93 -0.34 -18.94 -1.71
C ARG A 93 -0.96 -17.63 -2.23
N PRO A 94 -2.05 -17.14 -1.62
CA PRO A 94 -2.68 -15.89 -2.01
C PRO A 94 -1.84 -14.69 -1.53
N LEU A 95 -1.47 -13.82 -2.46
CA LEU A 95 -0.63 -12.65 -2.27
C LEU A 95 -1.23 -11.44 -2.99
N VAL A 96 -0.99 -10.26 -2.43
CA VAL A 96 -1.13 -8.96 -3.11
C VAL A 96 0.29 -8.43 -3.32
N LYS A 97 0.55 -7.73 -4.42
CA LYS A 97 1.85 -7.12 -4.69
C LYS A 97 1.68 -5.60 -4.85
N PRO A 98 1.60 -4.84 -3.74
CA PRO A 98 1.71 -3.40 -3.83
C PRO A 98 3.11 -3.02 -4.32
N PHE A 99 3.17 -2.04 -5.23
CA PHE A 99 4.40 -1.38 -5.62
C PHE A 99 4.48 -0.05 -4.87
N VAL A 100 5.25 -0.02 -3.80
CA VAL A 100 5.33 1.12 -2.90
C VAL A 100 6.53 1.96 -3.28
N ILE A 101 6.30 3.27 -3.43
CA ILE A 101 7.37 4.25 -3.63
C ILE A 101 7.47 5.10 -2.37
N THR A 102 8.65 5.14 -1.76
CA THR A 102 8.94 5.96 -0.58
C THR A 102 10.16 6.85 -0.81
N THR A 103 10.32 7.85 0.03
CA THR A 103 11.59 8.57 0.20
C THR A 103 12.59 7.70 0.95
N SER A 104 13.84 8.16 1.02
CA SER A 104 14.90 7.48 1.78
C SER A 104 14.64 7.39 3.29
N ASN A 105 13.77 8.23 3.86
CA ASN A 105 13.32 8.13 5.26
C ASN A 105 12.06 7.29 5.47
N GLY A 106 11.53 6.67 4.42
CA GLY A 106 10.36 5.81 4.48
C GLY A 106 9.01 6.53 4.37
N LYS A 107 8.99 7.85 4.15
CA LYS A 107 7.74 8.58 3.86
C LYS A 107 7.18 8.11 2.52
N ILE A 108 5.92 7.69 2.53
CA ILE A 108 5.26 7.17 1.33
C ILE A 108 4.99 8.32 0.36
N ILE A 109 5.48 8.15 -0.87
CA ILE A 109 5.20 9.03 -2.00
C ILE A 109 3.90 8.55 -2.65
N ASP A 110 3.87 7.28 -3.04
CA ASP A 110 2.70 6.69 -3.70
C ASP A 110 2.70 5.17 -3.62
N ILE A 111 1.54 4.56 -3.89
CA ILE A 111 1.36 3.11 -3.93
C ILE A 111 0.63 2.73 -5.21
N TYR A 112 1.29 1.94 -6.04
CA TYR A 112 0.73 1.34 -7.25
C TYR A 112 0.48 -0.16 -7.02
N GLY A 113 -0.15 -0.84 -7.99
CA GLY A 113 -0.22 -2.31 -7.92
C GLY A 113 -1.53 -2.90 -7.40
N ASN A 114 -2.67 -2.46 -7.94
CA ASN A 114 -3.86 -3.33 -8.00
C ASN A 114 -3.74 -4.39 -9.12
N HIS A 115 -2.53 -4.85 -9.44
CA HIS A 115 -2.29 -5.86 -10.45
C HIS A 115 -2.47 -7.25 -9.85
N ALA A 116 -3.05 -8.18 -10.61
CA ALA A 116 -3.24 -9.53 -10.12
C ALA A 116 -1.86 -10.19 -9.92
N ALA A 117 -1.75 -11.14 -8.98
CA ALA A 117 -0.49 -11.86 -8.76
C ALA A 117 -0.07 -12.75 -9.96
N THR A 118 -0.94 -12.84 -10.98
CA THR A 118 -0.73 -13.50 -12.27
C THR A 118 -0.14 -12.58 -13.33
N ASP A 119 -0.21 -11.27 -13.11
CA ASP A 119 0.31 -10.29 -14.05
C ASP A 119 1.81 -10.16 -13.76
N ASN A 120 2.60 -10.92 -14.51
CA ASN A 120 4.01 -10.59 -14.68
C ASN A 120 4.04 -9.45 -15.70
N GLU A 121 4.74 -8.36 -15.37
CA GLU A 121 5.24 -7.46 -16.41
C GLU A 121 6.08 -8.27 -17.41
#